data_AF-A0A5N6AFI4-F1
#
_entry.id   AF-A0A5N6AFI4-F1
#
_cell.length_a   1.000
_cell.length_b   1.000
_cell.length_c   1.000
_cell.angle_alpha   90.00
_cell.angle_beta   90.00
_cell.angle_gamma   90.00
#
_symmetry.space_group_name_H-M   'P 1'
#
loop_
_entity.id
_entity.type
_entity.pdbx_description
1 polymer ?
#
loop_
_entity_poly.entity_id
_entity_poly.type
_entity_poly.pdbx_seq_one_letter_code
_entity_poly.pdbx_strand_id
1 'polypeptide(L)'
;MWEAMAEAGETSDWRSPALSRYATDDALTAISGGLYADHRNGVITLGRPINDPEVTSAEPSEEPTTVLIEDCGDSTNWLKYFEDSREPVDDEPGGGQVIDAEVRQQADGEWRVVRFAVQGVGSRQP
;
A
#
# COMPACT_ATOMS: atom_id res chain seq x y z
N MET A 1 0.38 4.75 -5.25
CA MET A 1 1.14 3.66 -4.60
C MET A 1 0.30 2.40 -4.45
N TRP A 2 -0.83 2.44 -3.74
CA TRP A 2 -1.66 1.25 -3.47
C TRP A 2 -2.12 0.51 -4.72
N GLU A 3 -2.47 1.21 -5.79
CA GLU A 3 -2.82 0.58 -7.07
C GLU A 3 -1.67 -0.24 -7.67
N ALA A 4 -0.44 0.29 -7.65
CA ALA A 4 0.75 -0.43 -8.12
C ALA A 4 1.07 -1.65 -7.25
N MET A 5 0.82 -1.55 -5.94
CA MET A 5 0.93 -2.70 -5.04
C MET A 5 -0.13 -3.76 -5.34
N ALA A 6 -1.37 -3.35 -5.63
CA ALA A 6 -2.45 -4.27 -5.97
C ALA A 6 -2.19 -5.00 -7.30
N GLU A 7 -1.68 -4.28 -8.31
CA GLU A 7 -1.24 -4.88 -9.58
C GLU A 7 -0.10 -5.90 -9.36
N ALA A 8 0.95 -5.51 -8.62
CA ALA A 8 2.05 -6.42 -8.30
C ALA A 8 1.58 -7.64 -7.50
N GLY A 9 0.61 -7.47 -6.60
CA GLY A 9 0.02 -8.52 -5.76
C GLY A 9 -0.67 -9.63 -6.55
N GLU A 10 -1.17 -9.37 -7.76
CA GLU A 10 -1.84 -10.40 -8.58
C GLU A 10 -0.90 -11.55 -8.98
N THR A 11 0.40 -11.30 -8.97
CA THR A 11 1.46 -12.26 -9.28
C THR A 11 2.53 -12.31 -8.19
N SER A 12 2.27 -11.63 -7.07
CA SER A 12 3.24 -11.39 -6.00
C SER A 12 4.61 -10.90 -6.50
N ASP A 13 4.64 -10.02 -7.51
CA ASP A 13 5.89 -9.50 -8.07
C ASP A 13 6.54 -8.44 -7.16
N TRP A 14 7.34 -8.90 -6.21
CA TRP A 14 8.08 -8.03 -5.28
C TRP A 14 9.15 -7.14 -5.93
N ARG A 15 9.46 -7.36 -7.22
CA ARG A 15 10.44 -6.60 -8.00
C ARG A 15 9.79 -5.70 -9.04
N SER A 16 8.47 -5.56 -9.02
CA SER A 16 7.77 -4.72 -9.98
C SER A 16 8.34 -3.29 -9.95
N PRO A 17 8.81 -2.75 -11.09
CA PRO A 17 9.36 -1.41 -11.15
C PRO A 17 8.31 -0.32 -10.84
N ALA A 18 7.02 -0.67 -10.93
CA ALA A 18 5.93 0.21 -10.54
C ALA A 18 5.95 0.53 -9.04
N LEU A 19 6.48 -0.37 -8.20
CA LEU A 19 6.58 -0.14 -6.75
C LEU A 19 7.54 1.02 -6.46
N SER A 20 8.76 0.95 -7.00
CA SER A 20 9.80 1.99 -6.83
C SER A 20 9.44 3.32 -7.50
N ARG A 21 8.47 3.33 -8.42
CA ARG A 21 7.95 4.57 -9.01
C ARG A 21 7.20 5.41 -7.97
N TYR A 22 6.48 4.77 -7.05
CA TYR A 22 5.59 5.47 -6.10
C TYR A 22 6.01 5.37 -4.63
N ALA A 23 6.94 4.47 -4.30
CA ALA A 23 7.43 4.26 -2.95
C ALA A 23 8.97 4.19 -2.92
N THR A 24 9.55 4.60 -1.80
CA THR A 24 10.98 4.48 -1.51
C THR A 24 11.17 4.14 -0.02
N ASP A 25 12.42 3.97 0.41
CA ASP A 25 12.82 3.78 1.81
C ASP A 25 12.00 2.67 2.52
N ASP A 26 11.43 2.98 3.68
CA ASP A 26 10.70 2.02 4.51
C ASP A 26 9.42 1.55 3.81
N ALA A 27 8.74 2.43 3.06
CA ALA A 27 7.53 2.07 2.33
C ALA A 27 7.81 1.03 1.24
N LEU A 28 8.85 1.24 0.42
CA LEU A 28 9.23 0.28 -0.62
C LEU A 28 9.69 -1.04 0.01
N THR A 29 10.47 -0.96 1.08
CA THR A 29 10.95 -2.14 1.82
C THR A 29 9.78 -2.97 2.37
N ALA A 30 8.77 -2.31 2.95
CA ALA A 30 7.59 -2.98 3.48
C ALA A 30 6.77 -3.67 2.39
N ILE A 31 6.50 -2.97 1.27
CA ILE A 31 5.68 -3.52 0.18
C ILE A 31 6.40 -4.67 -0.52
N SER A 32 7.66 -4.47 -0.93
CA SER A 32 8.45 -5.53 -1.55
C SER A 32 8.68 -6.70 -0.60
N GLY A 33 8.86 -6.45 0.71
CA GLY A 33 8.99 -7.50 1.71
C GLY A 33 7.73 -8.35 1.85
N GLY A 34 6.55 -7.73 1.87
CA GLY A 34 5.26 -8.41 1.89
C GLY A 34 5.03 -9.27 0.66
N LEU A 35 5.24 -8.71 -0.53
CA LEU A 35 5.10 -9.44 -1.80
C LEU A 35 6.12 -10.59 -1.92
N TYR A 36 7.33 -10.41 -1.40
CA TYR A 36 8.34 -11.48 -1.38
C TYR A 36 7.90 -12.64 -0.48
N ALA A 37 7.32 -12.34 0.69
CA ALA A 37 6.76 -13.35 1.57
C ALA A 37 5.59 -14.08 0.89
N ASP A 38 4.69 -13.35 0.22
CA ASP A 38 3.58 -13.94 -0.52
C ASP A 38 4.07 -14.86 -1.64
N HIS A 39 5.01 -14.41 -2.46
CA HIS A 39 5.64 -15.24 -3.49
C HIS A 39 6.26 -16.51 -2.93
N ARG A 40 7.04 -16.39 -1.83
CA ARG A 40 7.71 -17.53 -1.19
C ARG A 40 6.71 -18.55 -0.61
N ASN A 41 5.48 -18.13 -0.33
CA ASN A 41 4.41 -18.96 0.19
C ASN A 41 3.38 -19.39 -0.88
N GLY A 42 3.60 -19.05 -2.16
CA GLY A 42 2.64 -19.35 -3.23
C GLY A 42 1.30 -18.63 -3.04
N VAL A 43 1.33 -17.43 -2.49
CA VAL A 43 0.16 -16.58 -2.24
C VAL A 43 0.15 -15.44 -3.25
N ILE A 44 -1.03 -15.06 -3.71
CA ILE A 44 -1.31 -13.87 -4.50
C ILE A 44 -2.42 -13.05 -3.84
N THR A 45 -2.45 -11.74 -4.09
CA THR A 45 -3.53 -10.87 -3.64
C THR A 45 -4.39 -10.45 -4.83
N LEU A 46 -5.69 -10.70 -4.77
CA LEU A 46 -6.62 -10.38 -5.86
C LEU A 46 -7.57 -9.26 -5.48
N GLY A 47 -8.04 -8.53 -6.49
CA GLY A 47 -8.93 -7.38 -6.34
C GLY A 47 -8.19 -6.06 -6.17
N ARG A 48 -8.84 -5.05 -5.61
CA ARG A 48 -8.30 -3.70 -5.47
C ARG A 48 -8.75 -3.06 -4.15
N PRO A 49 -7.88 -2.29 -3.49
CA PRO A 49 -8.32 -1.43 -2.41
C PRO A 49 -9.18 -0.29 -2.97
N ILE A 50 -10.08 0.22 -2.14
CA ILE A 50 -10.65 1.56 -2.31
C ILE A 50 -9.85 2.49 -1.42
N ASN A 51 -9.42 3.63 -1.95
CA ASN A 51 -8.64 4.63 -1.20
C ASN A 51 -9.38 5.96 -1.24
N ASP A 52 -9.25 6.72 -0.16
CA ASP A 52 -9.80 8.06 0.01
C ASP A 52 -8.76 8.92 0.76
N PRO A 53 -7.65 9.28 0.10
CA PRO A 53 -6.54 9.98 0.72
C PRO A 53 -6.76 11.49 0.80
N GLU A 54 -6.47 12.06 1.95
CA GLU A 54 -6.47 13.50 2.20
C GLU A 54 -5.11 13.97 2.71
N VAL A 55 -4.64 15.12 2.22
CA VAL A 55 -3.42 15.74 2.74
C VAL A 55 -3.74 16.43 4.06
N THR A 56 -3.08 15.99 5.14
CA THR A 56 -3.28 16.54 6.49
C THR A 56 -2.24 17.60 6.84
N SER A 57 -1.04 17.54 6.23
CA SER A 57 -0.04 18.60 6.35
C SER A 57 0.89 18.68 5.13
N ALA A 58 1.49 19.85 4.93
CA ALA A 58 2.47 20.10 3.88
C ALA A 58 3.57 21.05 4.39
N GLU A 59 4.83 20.64 4.26
CA GLU A 59 5.98 21.35 4.81
C GLU A 59 7.13 21.47 3.79
N PRO A 60 7.76 22.66 3.69
CA PRO A 60 7.29 23.95 4.18
C PRO A 60 6.02 24.41 3.43
N SER A 61 5.26 25.36 3.99
CA SER A 61 3.94 25.75 3.43
C SER A 61 4.01 26.45 2.06
N GLU A 62 5.11 27.13 1.73
CA GLU A 62 5.26 27.88 0.48
C GLU A 62 5.72 26.98 -0.68
N GLU A 63 6.68 26.09 -0.41
CA GLU A 63 7.23 25.15 -1.39
C GLU A 63 7.35 23.76 -0.74
N PRO A 64 6.24 23.00 -0.60
CA PRO A 64 6.25 21.74 0.10
C PRO A 64 7.23 20.74 -0.52
N THR A 65 8.02 20.10 0.34
CA THR A 65 8.91 18.98 -0.02
C THR A 65 8.55 17.71 0.76
N THR A 66 7.69 17.85 1.78
CA THR A 66 7.12 16.76 2.56
C THR A 66 5.63 17.00 2.72
N VAL A 67 4.81 15.96 2.57
CA VAL A 67 3.39 15.99 2.89
C VAL A 67 3.02 14.78 3.75
N LEU A 68 2.11 14.99 4.68
CA LEU A 68 1.45 13.91 5.41
C LEU A 68 0.07 13.68 4.80
N ILE A 69 -0.28 12.42 4.64
CA ILE A 69 -1.54 11.95 4.07
C ILE A 69 -2.18 11.02 5.08
N GLU A 70 -3.47 11.23 5.34
CA GLU A 70 -4.33 10.23 5.96
C GLU A 70 -5.20 9.63 4.86
N ASP A 71 -5.26 8.30 4.77
CA ASP A 71 -6.06 7.57 3.79
C ASP A 71 -7.03 6.64 4.51
N CYS A 72 -8.31 6.77 4.15
CA CYS A 72 -9.35 5.83 4.54
C CYS A 72 -9.41 4.66 3.54
N GLY A 73 -8.42 3.77 3.62
CA GLY A 73 -8.34 2.57 2.79
C GLY A 73 -9.41 1.54 3.13
N ASP A 74 -9.96 0.85 2.14
CA ASP A 74 -10.86 -0.29 2.31
C ASP A 74 -10.34 -1.49 1.51
N SER A 75 -9.94 -2.54 2.24
CA SER A 75 -9.42 -3.79 1.69
C SER A 75 -10.47 -4.90 1.57
N THR A 76 -11.76 -4.62 1.78
CA THR A 76 -12.85 -5.63 1.79
C THR A 76 -12.78 -6.59 0.60
N ASN A 77 -12.46 -6.08 -0.58
CA ASN A 77 -12.38 -6.86 -1.82
C ASN A 77 -10.93 -7.07 -2.30
N TRP A 78 -9.94 -6.88 -1.44
CA TRP A 78 -8.52 -7.04 -1.75
C TRP A 78 -7.91 -8.09 -0.82
N LEU A 79 -8.05 -9.35 -1.21
CA LEU A 79 -7.84 -10.52 -0.34
C LEU A 79 -6.76 -11.46 -0.88
N LYS A 80 -6.21 -12.30 0.00
CA LYS A 80 -5.13 -13.24 -0.31
C LYS A 80 -5.67 -14.63 -0.66
N TYR A 81 -5.05 -15.22 -1.67
CA TYR A 81 -5.39 -16.55 -2.21
C TYR A 81 -4.13 -17.37 -2.43
N PHE A 82 -4.21 -18.68 -2.24
CA PHE A 82 -3.17 -19.57 -2.75
C PHE A 82 -3.21 -19.57 -4.28
N GLU A 83 -2.05 -19.36 -4.93
CA GLU A 83 -1.93 -19.23 -6.38
C GLU A 83 -2.43 -20.48 -7.13
N ASP A 84 -2.06 -21.66 -6.61
CA ASP A 84 -2.36 -22.96 -7.20
C ASP A 84 -3.83 -23.35 -7.08
N SER A 85 -4.41 -23.27 -5.88
CA SER A 85 -5.79 -23.72 -5.63
C SER A 85 -6.84 -22.64 -5.82
N ARG A 86 -6.43 -21.36 -5.78
CA ARG A 86 -7.33 -20.19 -5.73
C ARG A 86 -8.27 -20.18 -4.52
N GLU A 87 -7.95 -20.95 -3.50
CA GLU A 87 -8.66 -20.91 -2.23
C GLU A 87 -8.18 -19.69 -1.42
N PRO A 88 -9.08 -19.04 -0.64
CA PRO A 88 -8.69 -18.01 0.31
C PRO A 88 -7.61 -18.52 1.26
N VAL A 89 -6.63 -17.66 1.60
CA VAL A 89 -5.59 -18.00 2.60
C VAL A 89 -6.19 -18.05 4.00
N ASP A 90 -7.22 -17.27 4.26
CA ASP A 90 -7.98 -17.19 5.49
C ASP A 90 -9.45 -16.83 5.20
N ASP A 91 -10.29 -16.88 6.24
CA ASP A 91 -11.68 -16.45 6.21
C ASP A 91 -11.84 -15.02 6.79
N GLU A 92 -10.75 -14.26 6.94
CA GLU A 92 -10.80 -12.91 7.51
C GLU A 92 -11.19 -11.93 6.41
N PRO A 93 -12.33 -11.22 6.55
CA PRO A 93 -12.65 -10.17 5.59
C PRO A 93 -11.61 -9.04 5.72
N GLY A 94 -11.27 -8.43 4.60
CA GLY A 94 -10.67 -7.11 4.61
C GLY A 94 -11.66 -6.07 5.16
N GLY A 95 -11.28 -4.80 5.16
CA GLY A 95 -12.19 -3.75 5.59
C GLY A 95 -11.58 -2.37 5.62
N GLY A 96 -12.37 -1.42 6.09
CA GLY A 96 -11.96 -0.04 6.30
C GLY A 96 -10.85 0.09 7.34
N GLN A 97 -9.80 0.83 6.99
CA GLN A 97 -8.61 1.09 7.78
C GLN A 97 -8.17 2.54 7.63
N VAL A 98 -7.67 3.14 8.70
CA VAL A 98 -6.93 4.40 8.64
C VAL A 98 -5.48 4.10 8.30
N ILE A 99 -4.92 4.87 7.36
CA ILE A 99 -3.56 4.74 6.89
C ILE A 99 -2.90 6.12 6.97
N ASP A 100 -1.84 6.25 7.76
CA ASP A 100 -1.01 7.44 7.78
C ASP A 100 0.19 7.24 6.85
N ALA A 101 0.48 8.20 5.98
CA ALA A 101 1.60 8.13 5.05
C ALA A 101 2.39 9.44 5.02
N GLU A 102 3.70 9.33 4.96
CA GLU A 102 4.59 10.46 4.66
C GLU A 102 5.09 10.32 3.22
N VAL A 103 4.96 11.40 2.47
CA VAL A 103 5.39 11.50 1.08
C VAL A 103 6.42 12.61 0.99
N ARG A 104 7.54 12.34 0.32
CA ARG A 104 8.59 13.35 0.10
C ARG A 104 8.85 13.53 -1.37
N GLN A 105 9.15 14.76 -1.75
CA GLN A 105 9.73 15.06 -3.05
C GLN A 105 11.16 14.53 -3.09
N GLN A 106 11.48 13.83 -4.16
CA GLN A 106 12.77 13.17 -4.38
C GLN A 106 13.69 14.09 -5.18
N ALA A 107 14.98 13.73 -5.29
CA ALA A 107 15.96 14.53 -6.03
C ALA A 107 15.66 14.67 -7.54
N ASP A 108 14.86 13.75 -8.10
CA ASP A 108 14.36 13.81 -9.48
C ASP A 108 13.07 14.66 -9.63
N GLY A 109 12.58 15.24 -8.53
CA GLY A 109 11.37 16.06 -8.49
C GLY A 109 10.07 15.27 -8.36
N GLU A 110 10.10 13.93 -8.39
CA GLU A 110 8.91 13.10 -8.19
C GLU A 110 8.55 12.98 -6.71
N TRP A 111 7.28 12.74 -6.40
CA TRP A 111 6.83 12.46 -5.05
C TRP A 111 6.72 10.96 -4.82
N ARG A 112 7.30 10.48 -3.73
CA ARG A 112 7.24 9.07 -3.34
C ARG A 112 6.87 8.93 -1.88
N VAL A 113 6.06 7.91 -1.57
CA VAL A 113 5.77 7.52 -0.19
C VAL A 113 7.06 6.97 0.41
N VAL A 114 7.50 7.54 1.53
CA VAL A 114 8.75 7.13 2.20
C VAL A 114 8.48 6.19 3.37
N ARG A 115 7.33 6.35 4.03
CA ARG A 115 6.82 5.45 5.09
C ARG A 115 5.30 5.55 5.18
N PHE A 116 4.69 4.51 5.73
CA PHE A 116 3.28 4.51 6.07
C PHE A 116 3.01 3.62 7.30
N ALA A 117 1.88 3.82 7.94
CA ALA A 117 1.37 3.00 9.01
C ALA A 117 -0.10 2.64 8.71
N VAL A 118 -0.39 1.36 8.62
CA VAL A 118 -1.75 0.84 8.43
C VAL A 118 -2.32 0.47 9.80
N GLN A 119 -3.42 1.10 10.20
CA GLN A 119 -4.12 0.74 11.42
C GLN A 119 -4.97 -0.52 11.21
N GLY A 120 -5.40 -1.17 12.31
CA GLY A 120 -6.20 -2.39 12.24
C GLY A 120 -7.51 -2.23 11.48
N VAL A 121 -8.03 -3.32 10.90
CA VAL A 121 -9.37 -3.37 10.27
C VAL A 121 -10.41 -2.83 11.26
N GLY A 122 -11.29 -1.94 10.79
CA GLY A 122 -12.33 -1.31 11.60
C GLY A 122 -11.87 -0.05 12.35
N SER A 123 -10.63 0.41 12.14
CA SER A 123 -10.15 1.70 12.67
C SER A 123 -10.88 2.91 12.07
N ARG A 124 -11.43 2.77 10.86
CA ARG A 124 -12.35 3.75 10.29
C ARG A 124 -13.67 3.73 11.07
N GLN A 125 -13.90 4.74 11.90
CA GLN A 125 -15.18 4.94 12.58
C GLN A 125 -16.24 5.45 11.58
N PRO A 126 -17.52 5.05 11.71
CA PRO A 126 -18.62 5.54 10.89
C PRO A 126 -18.96 7.01 11.14
#